data_AF-A0A7C3U2G4-F1
#
_entry.id   AF-A0A7C3U2G4-F1
#
_cell.length_a   1.000
_cell.length_b   1.000
_cell.length_c   1.000
_cell.angle_alpha   90.00
_cell.angle_beta   90.00
_cell.angle_gamma   90.00
#
_symmetry.space_group_name_H-M   'P 1'
#
loop_
_entity.id
_entity.type
_entity.pdbx_description
1 polymer ?
#
loop_
_entity_poly.entity_id
_entity_poly.type
_entity_poly.pdbx_seq_one_letter_code
_entity_poly.pdbx_strand_id
1 'polypeptide(L)'
;MRRKNSVLREILYRVLERDEWYMTQKSLAQACGVSLDTAHKVVKTLVGFKAVEKKPLGFRVINFFKILQYWACVRDLYRDVVYTTYAPETVSKIESGMPEGVIFTGFSGYAKKFSKSLDYTEVHVYGDPALVQERFKKKHVTRPNIIVIRPDSHLRSVSSGAVVPTGQLYADLWQIGTPKAERLLVEFEEKLKEEPLEKFRAIIEKWRVRG
;
A
#
# COMPACT_ATOMS: atom_id res chain seq x y z
N MET A 1 11.63 6.96 -2.63
CA MET A 1 11.31 5.54 -2.35
C MET A 1 12.37 4.60 -2.91
N ARG A 2 12.68 3.50 -2.18
CA ARG A 2 13.63 2.46 -2.60
C ARG A 2 13.06 1.58 -3.71
N ARG A 3 13.89 1.22 -4.69
CA ARG A 3 13.53 0.32 -5.82
C ARG A 3 12.99 -1.05 -5.38
N LYS A 4 13.37 -1.54 -4.20
CA LYS A 4 12.86 -2.81 -3.65
C LYS A 4 11.38 -2.70 -3.22
N ASN A 5 10.92 -1.51 -2.84
CA ASN A 5 9.55 -1.30 -2.37
C ASN A 5 8.55 -1.42 -3.53
N SER A 6 8.89 -0.96 -4.74
CA SER A 6 8.01 -1.14 -5.90
C SER A 6 7.85 -2.62 -6.25
N VAL A 7 8.89 -3.44 -6.11
CA VAL A 7 8.79 -4.90 -6.32
C VAL A 7 7.90 -5.57 -5.28
N LEU A 8 8.05 -5.24 -3.99
CA LEU A 8 7.17 -5.76 -2.93
C LEU A 8 5.72 -5.31 -3.14
N ARG A 9 5.52 -4.03 -3.48
CA ARG A 9 4.21 -3.47 -3.83
C ARG A 9 3.59 -4.20 -5.00
N GLU A 10 4.33 -4.44 -6.08
CA GLU A 10 3.83 -5.12 -7.28
C GLU A 10 3.42 -6.56 -6.98
N ILE A 11 4.21 -7.30 -6.19
CA ILE A 11 3.86 -8.66 -5.78
C ILE A 11 2.55 -8.66 -4.99
N LEU A 12 2.44 -7.77 -3.99
CA LEU A 12 1.23 -7.69 -3.18
C LEU A 12 0.03 -7.18 -3.98
N TYR A 13 0.23 -6.21 -4.86
CA TYR A 13 -0.80 -5.67 -5.75
C TYR A 13 -1.41 -6.75 -6.64
N ARG A 14 -0.56 -7.58 -7.25
CA ARG A 14 -1.02 -8.68 -8.09
C ARG A 14 -1.79 -9.73 -7.28
N VAL A 15 -1.34 -10.06 -6.08
CA VAL A 15 -2.03 -11.06 -5.24
C VAL A 15 -3.35 -10.52 -4.69
N LEU A 16 -3.33 -9.35 -4.05
CA LEU A 16 -4.44 -8.81 -3.28
C LEU A 16 -5.51 -8.17 -4.17
N GLU A 17 -5.13 -7.53 -5.28
CA GLU A 17 -6.06 -6.84 -6.16
C GLU A 17 -6.34 -7.58 -7.48
N ARG A 18 -5.43 -8.43 -7.96
CA ARG A 18 -5.59 -9.14 -9.25
C ARG A 18 -5.74 -10.65 -9.14
N ASP A 19 -5.65 -11.21 -7.94
CA ASP A 19 -5.67 -12.66 -7.69
C ASP A 19 -4.61 -13.43 -8.50
N GLU A 20 -3.49 -12.78 -8.79
CA GLU A 20 -2.35 -13.31 -9.53
C GLU A 20 -1.28 -13.84 -8.58
N TRP A 21 -1.31 -15.16 -8.33
CA TRP A 21 -0.39 -15.81 -7.39
C TRP A 21 0.92 -16.29 -8.00
N TYR A 22 1.04 -16.33 -9.33
CA TYR A 22 2.22 -16.80 -10.06
C TYR A 22 2.83 -15.68 -10.89
N MET A 23 4.15 -15.51 -10.80
CA MET A 23 4.86 -14.40 -11.44
C MET A 23 6.27 -14.80 -11.87
N THR A 24 6.89 -13.97 -12.71
CA THR A 24 8.30 -14.09 -13.08
C THR A 24 9.08 -12.87 -12.60
N GLN A 25 10.37 -13.02 -12.34
CA GLN A 25 11.26 -11.91 -12.01
C GLN A 25 11.33 -10.90 -13.16
N LYS A 26 11.25 -11.37 -14.41
CA LYS A 26 11.21 -10.52 -15.61
C LYS A 26 9.96 -9.64 -15.64
N SER A 27 8.78 -10.22 -15.41
CA SER A 27 7.53 -9.45 -15.40
C SER A 27 7.49 -8.42 -14.27
N LEU A 28 8.05 -8.76 -13.10
CA LEU A 28 8.20 -7.79 -11.99
C LEU A 28 9.16 -6.66 -12.35
N ALA A 29 10.33 -6.99 -12.89
CA ALA A 29 11.34 -6.01 -13.27
C ALA A 29 10.79 -5.00 -14.28
N GLN A 30 10.06 -5.48 -15.29
CA GLN A 30 9.39 -4.66 -16.28
C GLN A 30 8.30 -3.77 -15.66
N ALA A 31 7.38 -4.34 -14.88
CA ALA A 31 6.29 -3.58 -14.25
C ALA A 31 6.80 -2.49 -13.30
N CYS A 32 7.90 -2.75 -12.59
CA CYS A 32 8.47 -1.82 -11.62
C CYS A 32 9.48 -0.84 -12.21
N GLY A 33 9.90 -1.01 -13.47
CA GLY A 33 11.00 -0.25 -14.08
C GLY A 33 12.32 -0.43 -13.32
N VAL A 34 12.66 -1.66 -12.94
CA VAL A 34 13.89 -2.01 -12.20
C VAL A 34 14.72 -3.06 -12.93
N SER A 35 15.97 -3.27 -12.52
CA SER A 35 16.80 -4.34 -13.07
C SER A 35 16.29 -5.73 -12.67
N LEU A 36 16.55 -6.73 -13.53
CA LEU A 36 16.25 -8.13 -13.23
C LEU A 36 16.92 -8.60 -11.93
N ASP A 37 18.16 -8.14 -11.68
CA ASP A 37 18.89 -8.43 -10.43
C ASP A 37 18.17 -7.88 -9.19
N THR A 38 17.57 -6.68 -9.28
CA THR A 38 16.79 -6.11 -8.17
C THR A 38 15.58 -6.99 -7.85
N ALA A 39 14.83 -7.40 -8.87
CA ALA A 39 13.70 -8.31 -8.71
C ALA A 39 14.15 -9.67 -8.17
N HIS A 40 15.26 -10.21 -8.68
CA HIS A 40 15.84 -11.48 -8.22
C HIS A 40 16.22 -11.43 -6.74
N LYS A 41 16.89 -10.36 -6.29
CA LYS A 41 17.26 -10.17 -4.88
C LYS A 41 16.04 -10.15 -3.96
N VAL A 42 14.99 -9.43 -4.34
CA VAL A 42 13.72 -9.41 -3.57
C VAL A 42 13.13 -10.81 -3.50
N VAL A 43 12.96 -11.50 -4.64
CA VAL A 43 12.40 -12.85 -4.65
C VAL A 43 13.26 -13.84 -3.85
N LYS A 44 14.59 -13.76 -3.94
CA LYS A 44 15.51 -14.58 -3.13
C LYS A 44 15.28 -14.37 -1.64
N THR A 45 15.11 -13.12 -1.21
CA THR A 45 14.76 -12.79 0.19
C THR A 45 13.43 -13.43 0.59
N LEU A 46 12.38 -13.31 -0.24
CA LEU A 46 11.06 -13.89 0.05
C LEU A 46 11.06 -15.43 0.11
N VAL A 47 11.91 -16.08 -0.69
CA VAL A 47 12.14 -17.54 -0.62
C VAL A 47 12.76 -17.92 0.73
N GLY A 48 13.71 -17.12 1.22
CA GLY A 48 14.46 -17.38 2.46
C GLY A 48 13.57 -17.55 3.70
N PHE A 49 12.40 -16.90 3.74
CA PHE A 49 11.43 -17.04 4.83
C PHE A 49 10.11 -17.71 4.42
N LYS A 50 10.13 -18.45 3.30
CA LYS A 50 9.00 -19.25 2.80
C LYS A 50 7.72 -18.42 2.62
N ALA A 51 7.84 -17.23 2.01
CA ALA A 51 6.70 -16.44 1.57
C ALA A 51 6.35 -16.69 0.10
N VAL A 52 7.36 -17.10 -0.69
CA VAL A 52 7.20 -17.55 -2.06
C VAL A 52 7.93 -18.88 -2.28
N GLU A 53 7.44 -19.65 -3.24
CA GLU A 53 8.01 -20.92 -3.68
C GLU A 53 8.56 -20.78 -5.10
N LYS A 54 9.80 -21.21 -5.35
CA LYS A 54 10.37 -21.24 -6.70
C LYS A 54 9.71 -22.34 -7.54
N LYS A 55 9.46 -22.02 -8.81
CA LYS A 55 8.99 -22.95 -9.84
C LYS A 55 9.91 -22.84 -11.08
N PRO A 56 9.90 -23.82 -12.01
CA PRO A 56 10.82 -23.80 -13.16
C PRO A 56 10.81 -22.51 -13.99
N LEU A 57 9.64 -21.88 -14.15
CA LEU A 57 9.48 -20.68 -15.00
C LEU A 57 9.18 -19.39 -14.21
N GLY A 58 9.32 -19.41 -12.87
CA GLY A 58 8.92 -18.28 -12.05
C GLY A 58 8.82 -18.62 -10.57
N PHE A 59 7.88 -18.01 -9.87
CA PHE A 59 7.60 -18.30 -8.48
C PHE A 59 6.12 -18.13 -8.17
N ARG A 60 5.65 -18.84 -7.15
CA ARG A 60 4.29 -18.73 -6.62
C ARG A 60 4.34 -18.09 -5.24
N VAL A 61 3.48 -17.09 -5.00
CA VAL A 61 3.25 -16.60 -3.64
C VAL A 61 2.49 -17.66 -2.86
N ILE A 62 3.02 -18.06 -1.71
CA ILE A 62 2.39 -19.07 -0.84
C ILE A 62 1.92 -18.47 0.48
N ASN A 63 2.45 -17.31 0.86
CA ASN A 63 2.00 -16.58 2.04
C ASN A 63 2.25 -15.08 1.83
N PHE A 64 1.21 -14.35 1.44
CA PHE A 64 1.31 -12.91 1.22
C PHE A 64 1.42 -12.13 2.54
N PHE A 65 0.88 -12.62 3.66
CA PHE A 65 1.01 -11.97 4.97
C PHE A 65 2.47 -11.83 5.40
N LYS A 66 3.30 -12.85 5.16
CA LYS A 66 4.74 -12.74 5.40
C LYS A 66 5.41 -11.65 4.55
N ILE A 67 4.98 -11.48 3.30
CA ILE A 67 5.49 -10.43 2.41
C ILE A 67 5.04 -9.06 2.92
N LEU A 68 3.78 -8.96 3.32
CA LEU A 68 3.14 -7.75 3.84
C LEU A 68 3.84 -7.26 5.11
N GLN A 69 4.02 -8.14 6.10
CA GLN A 69 4.73 -7.86 7.35
C GLN A 69 6.20 -7.55 7.10
N TYR A 70 6.88 -8.33 6.24
CA TYR A 70 8.27 -8.02 5.87
C TYR A 70 8.38 -6.61 5.30
N TRP A 71 7.50 -6.25 4.36
CA TRP A 71 7.52 -4.93 3.75
C TRP A 71 7.25 -3.83 4.78
N ALA A 72 6.25 -4.03 5.64
CA ALA A 72 5.91 -3.11 6.72
C ALA A 72 7.10 -2.85 7.66
N CYS A 73 7.88 -3.88 8.00
CA CYS A 73 9.08 -3.76 8.83
C CYS A 73 10.25 -3.03 8.15
N VAL A 74 10.46 -3.22 6.84
CA VAL A 74 11.59 -2.60 6.11
C VAL A 74 11.25 -1.28 5.43
N ARG A 75 9.96 -0.90 5.43
CA ARG A 75 9.49 0.42 5.03
C ARG A 75 9.98 1.45 6.05
N ASP A 76 10.26 2.64 5.56
CA ASP A 76 10.56 3.82 6.36
C ASP A 76 9.75 4.97 5.75
N LEU A 77 8.54 5.18 6.25
CA LEU A 77 7.57 6.14 5.69
C LEU A 77 8.12 7.57 5.74
N TYR A 78 8.64 7.94 6.90
CA TYR A 78 9.06 9.31 7.21
C TYR A 78 10.28 9.76 6.41
N ARG A 79 11.18 8.85 6.00
CA ARG A 79 12.28 9.18 5.10
C ARG A 79 11.84 9.64 3.71
N ASP A 80 10.64 9.27 3.27
CA ASP A 80 10.08 9.71 2.00
C ASP A 80 9.17 10.96 2.15
N VAL A 81 8.98 11.49 3.37
CA VAL A 81 8.22 12.73 3.58
C VAL A 81 8.98 13.92 2.99
N VAL A 82 8.31 14.70 2.15
CA VAL A 82 8.89 15.82 1.40
C VAL A 82 8.28 17.18 1.77
N TYR A 83 7.08 17.17 2.33
CA TYR A 83 6.42 18.39 2.79
C TYR A 83 5.49 18.07 3.95
N THR A 84 5.46 18.94 4.94
CA THR A 84 4.52 18.88 6.05
C THR A 84 3.97 20.27 6.32
N THR A 85 2.70 20.34 6.67
CA THR A 85 2.08 21.59 7.08
C THR A 85 0.87 21.38 7.97
N TYR A 86 0.27 22.48 8.40
CA TYR A 86 -0.93 22.48 9.21
C TYR A 86 -2.03 23.32 8.60
N ALA A 87 -3.22 22.71 8.57
CA ALA A 87 -4.47 23.30 8.14
C ALA A 87 -5.46 23.22 9.31
N PRO A 88 -6.02 24.34 9.81
CA PRO A 88 -7.02 24.32 10.89
C PRO A 88 -8.37 23.72 10.47
N GLU A 89 -8.57 23.47 9.19
CA GLU A 89 -9.77 22.88 8.62
C GLU A 89 -10.00 21.44 9.10
N THR A 90 -11.24 20.98 9.01
CA THR A 90 -11.57 19.57 9.27
C THR A 90 -10.93 18.66 8.23
N VAL A 91 -10.67 17.40 8.59
CA VAL A 91 -10.12 16.40 7.67
C VAL A 91 -10.90 16.34 6.36
N SER A 92 -12.24 16.32 6.40
CA SER A 92 -13.06 16.29 5.18
C SER A 92 -12.80 17.50 4.27
N LYS A 93 -12.60 18.71 4.82
CA LYS A 93 -12.23 19.90 4.06
C LYS A 93 -10.80 19.84 3.52
N ILE A 94 -9.86 19.31 4.32
CA ILE A 94 -8.48 19.08 3.88
C ILE A 94 -8.46 18.12 2.70
N GLU A 95 -9.13 16.97 2.81
CA GLU A 95 -9.21 15.97 1.75
C GLU A 95 -9.84 16.52 0.47
N SER A 96 -10.97 17.21 0.60
CA SER A 96 -11.68 17.80 -0.54
C SER A 96 -10.90 18.96 -1.17
N GLY A 97 -10.02 19.58 -0.39
CA GLY A 97 -9.15 20.66 -0.86
C GLY A 97 -7.86 20.17 -1.50
N MET A 98 -7.54 18.87 -1.48
CA MET A 98 -6.30 18.36 -2.05
C MET A 98 -6.22 18.57 -3.57
N PRO A 99 -5.05 18.95 -4.11
CA PRO A 99 -4.84 19.05 -5.55
C PRO A 99 -5.10 17.72 -6.27
N GLU A 100 -5.44 17.79 -7.56
CA GLU A 100 -5.52 16.59 -8.40
C GLU A 100 -4.17 15.87 -8.48
N GLY A 101 -4.22 14.54 -8.64
CA GLY A 101 -3.03 13.70 -8.77
C GLY A 101 -2.37 13.31 -7.44
N VAL A 102 -2.91 13.74 -6.28
CA VAL A 102 -2.54 13.13 -5.00
C VAL A 102 -3.14 11.74 -4.85
N ILE A 103 -2.48 10.89 -4.06
CA ILE A 103 -2.93 9.54 -3.74
C ILE A 103 -2.99 9.42 -2.22
N PHE A 104 -4.19 9.20 -1.68
CA PHE A 104 -4.44 9.06 -0.25
C PHE A 104 -3.88 7.74 0.30
N THR A 105 -3.24 7.83 1.46
CA THR A 105 -2.76 6.70 2.26
C THR A 105 -3.12 6.89 3.74
N GLY A 106 -2.64 5.99 4.62
CA GLY A 106 -2.89 6.05 6.06
C GLY A 106 -4.40 6.02 6.37
N PHE A 107 -4.85 6.87 7.30
CA PHE A 107 -6.26 6.91 7.72
C PHE A 107 -7.21 7.29 6.60
N SER A 108 -6.88 8.33 5.82
CA SER A 108 -7.66 8.75 4.64
C SER A 108 -7.78 7.64 3.60
N GLY A 109 -6.65 7.00 3.28
CA GLY A 109 -6.64 5.88 2.34
C GLY A 109 -7.51 4.72 2.82
N TYR A 110 -7.43 4.37 4.11
CA TYR A 110 -8.25 3.30 4.69
C TYR A 110 -9.74 3.64 4.72
N ALA A 111 -10.09 4.85 5.16
CA ALA A 111 -11.47 5.33 5.19
C ALA A 111 -12.11 5.28 3.79
N LYS A 112 -11.40 5.76 2.76
CA LYS A 112 -11.86 5.74 1.37
C LYS A 112 -11.95 4.32 0.80
N LYS A 113 -10.96 3.47 1.07
CA LYS A 113 -10.91 2.10 0.52
C LYS A 113 -11.99 1.18 1.09
N PHE A 114 -12.31 1.33 2.37
CA PHE A 114 -13.26 0.49 3.08
C PHE A 114 -14.59 1.20 3.41
N SER A 115 -14.83 2.38 2.83
CA SER A 115 -16.03 3.19 3.06
C SER A 115 -16.37 3.37 4.55
N LYS A 116 -15.35 3.55 5.39
CA LYS A 116 -15.48 3.59 6.86
C LYS A 116 -15.32 5.03 7.36
N SER A 117 -16.26 5.47 8.19
CA SER A 117 -16.11 6.72 8.95
C SER A 117 -15.09 6.54 10.06
N LEU A 118 -14.06 7.39 10.08
CA LEU A 118 -12.98 7.34 11.05
C LEU A 118 -12.72 8.75 11.59
N ASP A 119 -12.56 8.87 12.90
CA ASP A 119 -12.20 10.14 13.55
C ASP A 119 -10.69 10.31 13.70
N TYR A 120 -10.03 10.86 12.68
CA TYR A 120 -8.59 11.11 12.68
C TYR A 120 -8.32 12.57 12.38
N THR A 121 -7.11 13.02 12.71
CA THR A 121 -6.72 14.43 12.59
C THR A 121 -5.69 14.68 11.51
N GLU A 122 -5.04 13.64 10.98
CA GLU A 122 -3.89 13.75 10.07
C GLU A 122 -4.18 13.12 8.70
N VAL A 123 -3.84 13.84 7.63
CA VAL A 123 -4.00 13.40 6.25
C VAL A 123 -2.63 13.12 5.65
N HIS A 124 -2.43 11.87 5.21
CA HIS A 124 -1.23 11.42 4.52
C HIS A 124 -1.51 11.23 3.04
N VAL A 125 -0.71 11.84 2.18
CA VAL A 125 -0.85 11.75 0.72
C VAL A 125 0.50 11.54 0.04
N TYR A 126 0.50 10.76 -1.04
CA TYR A 126 1.58 10.79 -2.01
C TYR A 126 1.26 11.83 -3.08
N GLY A 127 2.14 12.79 -3.35
CA GLY A 127 1.82 13.87 -4.28
C GLY A 127 2.96 14.84 -4.54
N ASP A 128 2.71 15.80 -5.42
CA ASP A 128 3.66 16.89 -5.66
C ASP A 128 3.62 17.88 -4.49
N PRO A 129 4.74 18.08 -3.75
CA PRO A 129 4.75 19.03 -2.65
C PRO A 129 4.49 20.47 -3.08
N ALA A 130 4.83 20.87 -4.32
CA ALA A 130 4.61 22.23 -4.81
C ALA A 130 3.11 22.55 -4.93
N LEU A 131 2.33 21.63 -5.51
CA LEU A 131 0.88 21.79 -5.63
C LEU A 131 0.19 21.81 -4.26
N VAL A 132 0.62 20.93 -3.35
CA VAL A 132 0.06 20.92 -1.99
C VAL A 132 0.44 22.19 -1.23
N GLN A 133 1.67 22.69 -1.39
CA GLN A 133 2.11 23.93 -0.76
C GLN A 133 1.40 25.17 -1.32
N GLU A 134 1.06 25.18 -2.61
CA GLU A 134 0.29 26.26 -3.22
C GLU A 134 -1.09 26.38 -2.56
N ARG A 135 -1.76 25.23 -2.39
CA ARG A 135 -3.08 25.11 -1.77
C ARG A 135 -3.07 25.31 -0.26
N PHE A 136 -2.11 24.68 0.43
CA PHE A 136 -1.94 24.67 1.88
C PHE A 136 -0.59 25.28 2.20
N LYS A 137 -0.57 26.61 2.37
CA LYS A 137 0.65 27.37 2.64
C LYS A 137 1.37 26.86 3.88
N LYS A 138 2.69 26.86 3.82
CA LYS A 138 3.54 26.37 4.89
C LYS A 138 3.33 27.16 6.18
N LYS A 139 2.81 26.50 7.21
CA LYS A 139 2.79 27.00 8.58
C LYS A 139 3.83 26.28 9.43
N HIS A 140 4.62 27.04 10.17
CA HIS A 140 5.54 26.51 11.18
C HIS A 140 4.76 26.25 12.47
N VAL A 141 4.25 25.04 12.63
CA VAL A 141 3.64 24.58 13.88
C VAL A 141 4.26 23.27 14.33
N THR A 142 4.15 23.00 15.63
CA THR A 142 4.74 21.84 16.29
C THR A 142 4.11 20.51 15.89
N ARG A 143 2.87 20.52 15.39
CA ARG A 143 2.14 19.31 14.95
C ARG A 143 1.52 19.52 13.56
N PRO A 144 2.18 19.07 12.47
CA PRO A 144 1.57 19.09 11.16
C PRO A 144 0.42 18.08 11.08
N ASN A 145 -0.61 18.39 10.30
CA ASN A 145 -1.72 17.48 10.03
C ASN A 145 -1.89 17.16 8.53
N ILE A 146 -1.04 17.73 7.69
CA ILE A 146 -0.89 17.36 6.28
C ILE A 146 0.53 16.85 6.09
N ILE A 147 0.66 15.60 5.68
CA ILE A 147 1.93 14.92 5.45
C ILE A 147 1.98 14.49 3.99
N VAL A 148 2.91 15.08 3.23
CA VAL A 148 3.12 14.75 1.82
C VAL A 148 4.35 13.87 1.69
N ILE A 149 4.13 12.70 1.11
CA ILE A 149 5.14 11.68 0.86
C ILE A 149 5.49 11.71 -0.62
N ARG A 150 6.78 11.53 -0.93
CA ARG A 150 7.28 11.51 -2.31
C ARG A 150 6.59 10.40 -3.11
N PRO A 151 5.87 10.72 -4.20
CA PRO A 151 5.28 9.69 -5.06
C PRO A 151 6.37 9.03 -5.91
N ASP A 152 6.01 7.90 -6.51
CA ASP A 152 6.82 7.24 -7.52
C ASP A 152 5.93 6.78 -8.69
N SER A 153 6.54 6.57 -9.86
CA SER A 153 5.80 6.23 -11.08
C SER A 153 5.05 4.92 -10.96
N HIS A 154 5.63 3.92 -10.29
CA HIS A 154 4.98 2.62 -10.07
C HIS A 154 3.76 2.75 -9.16
N LEU A 155 3.82 3.58 -8.10
CA LEU A 155 2.67 3.82 -7.23
C LEU A 155 1.49 4.38 -8.01
N ARG A 156 1.75 5.35 -8.88
CA ARG A 156 0.71 5.96 -9.73
C ARG A 156 0.05 4.92 -10.64
N SER A 157 0.82 3.99 -11.21
CA SER A 157 0.28 2.97 -12.13
C SER A 157 -0.60 1.91 -11.45
N VAL A 158 -0.43 1.68 -10.14
CA VAL A 158 -1.18 0.64 -9.40
C VAL A 158 -2.22 1.20 -8.42
N SER A 159 -2.30 2.52 -8.29
CA SER A 159 -3.30 3.18 -7.45
C SER A 159 -4.63 3.33 -8.19
N SER A 160 -5.74 3.25 -7.48
CA SER A 160 -7.09 3.37 -8.04
C SER A 160 -7.94 4.29 -7.19
N GLY A 161 -8.78 5.11 -7.83
CA GLY A 161 -9.65 6.06 -7.12
C GLY A 161 -8.91 7.05 -6.23
N ALA A 162 -7.70 7.46 -6.61
CA ALA A 162 -6.79 8.29 -5.79
C ALA A 162 -6.42 7.65 -4.43
N VAL A 163 -6.42 6.31 -4.33
CA VAL A 163 -6.03 5.59 -3.11
C VAL A 163 -4.92 4.58 -3.44
N VAL A 164 -3.97 4.43 -2.52
CA VAL A 164 -2.87 3.46 -2.65
C VAL A 164 -3.35 2.01 -2.72
N PRO A 165 -2.59 1.07 -3.32
CA PRO A 165 -2.90 -0.35 -3.26
C PRO A 165 -2.87 -0.88 -1.81
N THR A 166 -3.58 -1.98 -1.58
CA THR A 166 -3.83 -2.64 -0.30
C THR A 166 -2.53 -2.89 0.45
N GLY A 167 -1.53 -3.45 -0.22
CA GLY A 167 -0.23 -3.70 0.39
C GLY A 167 0.48 -2.44 0.87
N GLN A 168 0.40 -1.35 0.09
CA GLN A 168 1.00 -0.06 0.46
C GLN A 168 0.26 0.57 1.64
N LEU A 169 -1.07 0.51 1.64
CA LEU A 169 -1.89 1.03 2.73
C LEU A 169 -1.53 0.39 4.06
N TYR A 170 -1.38 -0.94 4.09
CA TYR A 170 -0.97 -1.66 5.30
C TYR A 170 0.42 -1.22 5.76
N ALA A 171 1.40 -1.18 4.84
CA ALA A 171 2.76 -0.78 5.18
C ALA A 171 2.84 0.66 5.70
N ASP A 172 2.01 1.56 5.18
CA ASP A 172 1.98 2.95 5.63
C ASP A 172 1.28 3.10 6.99
N LEU A 173 0.18 2.38 7.24
CA LEU A 173 -0.48 2.34 8.56
C LEU A 173 0.45 1.78 9.65
N TRP A 174 1.18 0.71 9.33
CA TRP A 174 2.19 0.13 10.22
C TRP A 174 3.25 1.16 10.62
N GLN A 175 3.68 1.99 9.67
CA GLN A 175 4.71 3.00 9.92
C GLN A 175 4.18 4.22 10.68
N ILE A 176 2.89 4.52 10.57
CA ILE A 176 2.24 5.54 11.39
C ILE A 176 2.28 5.12 12.87
N GLY A 177 2.04 3.84 13.17
CA GLY A 177 2.33 3.24 14.49
C GLY A 177 1.60 3.85 15.69
N THR A 178 0.53 4.62 15.45
CA THR A 178 -0.30 5.17 16.53
C THR A 178 -1.24 4.08 17.06
N PRO A 179 -1.73 4.18 18.32
CA PRO A 179 -2.69 3.20 18.84
C PRO A 179 -3.93 3.02 17.96
N LYS A 180 -4.34 4.07 17.25
CA LYS A 180 -5.44 3.98 16.28
C LYS A 180 -5.02 3.22 15.02
N ALA A 181 -3.83 3.46 14.48
CA ALA A 181 -3.31 2.71 13.34
C ALA A 181 -3.19 1.22 13.66
N GLU A 182 -2.71 0.86 14.85
CA GLU A 182 -2.63 -0.53 15.31
C GLU A 182 -3.99 -1.22 15.34
N ARG A 183 -5.04 -0.57 15.86
CA ARG A 183 -6.41 -1.10 15.81
C ARG A 183 -6.89 -1.33 14.38
N LEU A 184 -6.61 -0.39 13.47
CA LEU A 184 -6.97 -0.55 12.07
C LEU A 184 -6.20 -1.68 11.40
N LEU A 185 -4.93 -1.92 11.76
CA LEU A 185 -4.16 -3.03 11.22
C LEU A 185 -4.77 -4.37 11.61
N VAL A 186 -5.24 -4.54 12.84
CA VAL A 186 -5.96 -5.76 13.26
C VAL A 186 -7.19 -5.99 12.40
N GLU A 187 -8.06 -4.98 12.26
CA GLU A 187 -9.24 -5.06 11.40
C GLU A 187 -8.88 -5.32 9.92
N PHE A 188 -7.78 -4.73 9.45
CA PHE A 188 -7.30 -4.90 8.09
C PHE A 188 -6.87 -6.36 7.88
N GLU A 189 -6.10 -6.94 8.80
CA GLU A 189 -5.69 -8.34 8.71
C GLU A 189 -6.86 -9.33 8.76
N GLU A 190 -7.89 -9.04 9.55
CA GLU A 190 -9.13 -9.83 9.58
C GLU A 190 -9.81 -9.83 8.21
N LYS A 191 -10.05 -8.66 7.62
CA LYS A 191 -10.61 -8.52 6.25
C LYS A 191 -9.78 -9.27 5.21
N LEU A 192 -8.45 -9.18 5.29
CA LEU A 192 -7.54 -9.86 4.37
C LEU A 192 -7.53 -11.39 4.55
N LYS A 193 -7.92 -11.92 5.71
CA LYS A 193 -8.08 -13.38 5.92
C LYS A 193 -9.43 -13.87 5.40
N GLU A 194 -10.48 -13.06 5.56
CA GLU A 194 -11.83 -13.38 5.11
C GLU A 194 -11.95 -13.43 3.58
N GLU A 195 -11.34 -12.48 2.85
CA GLU A 195 -11.43 -12.44 1.38
C GLU A 195 -10.93 -13.71 0.67
N PRO A 196 -9.73 -14.26 0.98
CA PRO A 196 -9.28 -15.53 0.43
C PRO A 196 -10.18 -16.72 0.82
N LEU A 197 -10.76 -16.71 2.02
CA LEU A 197 -11.65 -17.77 2.49
C LEU A 197 -12.98 -17.76 1.73
N GLU A 198 -13.58 -16.59 1.51
CA GLU A 198 -14.80 -16.44 0.72
C GLU A 198 -14.58 -16.83 -0.74
N LYS A 199 -13.44 -16.43 -1.32
CA LYS A 199 -13.06 -16.88 -2.68
C LYS A 199 -12.90 -18.41 -2.75
N PHE A 200 -12.28 -19.03 -1.75
CA PHE A 200 -12.15 -20.48 -1.66
C PHE A 200 -13.52 -21.18 -1.53
N ARG A 201 -14.42 -20.65 -0.69
CA ARG A 201 -15.80 -21.14 -0.54
C ARG A 201 -16.59 -21.02 -1.84
N ALA A 202 -16.49 -19.90 -2.55
CA ALA A 202 -17.14 -19.69 -3.84
C ALA A 202 -16.67 -20.69 -4.91
N ILE A 203 -15.39 -21.07 -4.89
CA ILE A 203 -14.86 -22.12 -5.77
C ILE A 203 -15.49 -23.47 -5.43
N ILE A 204 -15.54 -23.86 -4.14
CA ILE A 204 -16.16 -25.12 -3.72
C ILE A 204 -17.64 -25.18 -4.10
N GLU A 205 -18.38 -24.11 -3.88
CA GLU A 205 -19.82 -24.05 -4.19
C GLU A 205 -20.07 -24.19 -5.71
N LYS A 206 -19.22 -23.56 -6.53
CA LYS A 206 -19.28 -23.70 -7.99
C LYS A 206 -19.02 -25.12 -8.48
N TRP A 207 -18.25 -25.92 -7.73
CA TRP A 207 -18.00 -27.33 -8.04
C TRP A 207 -19.15 -28.21 -7.59
N ARG A 208 -19.80 -27.87 -6.48
CA ARG A 208 -20.96 -28.59 -5.93
C ARG A 208 -22.23 -28.46 -6.77
N VAL A 209 -22.42 -27.33 -7.47
CA VAL A 209 -23.58 -27.09 -8.37
C VAL A 209 -23.39 -27.74 -9.75
N ARG A 210 -22.18 -28.22 -10.07
CA ARG A 210 -21.83 -28.84 -11.37
C ARG A 210 -21.69 -30.36 -11.33
N GLY A 211 -21.92 -31.00 -10.18
CA GLY A 211 -21.97 -32.45 -10.01
C GLY A 211 -23.34 -32.88 -9.53
#